data_AF-A0A8T4W916-F1
#
_entry.id   AF-A0A8T4W916-F1
#
_cell.length_a   1.000
_cell.length_b   1.000
_cell.length_c   1.000
_cell.angle_alpha   90.00
_cell.angle_beta   90.00
_cell.angle_gamma   90.00
#
_symmetry.space_group_name_H-M   'P 1'
#
loop_
_entity.id
_entity.type
_entity.pdbx_description
1 polymer ?
#
loop_
_entity_poly.entity_id
_entity_poly.type
_entity_poly.pdbx_seq_one_letter_code
_entity_poly.pdbx_strand_id
1 'polypeptide(L)' 'HSTPSKLAFHSWHPVPVMIWSEDCRADEVNLFNETSCVHGGLGPRFPAEDLLPIVLANAKRLEKFGA' A
#
# COMPACT_ATOMS: atom_id res chain seq x y z
N HIS A 1 7.97 -6.91 4.90
CA HIS A 1 8.93 -7.77 4.18
C HIS A 1 8.22 -9.05 3.76
N SER A 2 8.74 -9.77 2.77
CA SER A 2 8.17 -11.04 2.29
C SER A 2 9.10 -12.22 2.62
N THR A 3 8.53 -13.37 3.01
CA THR A 3 9.30 -14.59 3.34
C THR A 3 8.79 -15.77 2.50
N PRO A 4 9.18 -15.87 1.22
CA PRO A 4 8.69 -16.93 0.34
C PRO A 4 9.16 -18.30 0.83
N SER A 5 8.24 -19.27 0.91
CA SER A 5 8.55 -20.63 1.41
C SER A 5 9.68 -21.31 0.64
N LYS A 6 9.79 -21.04 -0.67
CA LYS A 6 10.86 -21.57 -1.53
C LYS A 6 12.25 -20.99 -1.22
N LEU A 7 12.32 -19.78 -0.67
CA LEU A 7 13.57 -19.12 -0.31
C LEU A 7 13.97 -19.36 1.15
N ALA A 8 13.00 -19.66 2.02
CA ALA A 8 13.21 -19.83 3.47
C ALA A 8 13.97 -18.65 4.15
N PHE A 9 13.90 -17.46 3.54
CA PHE A 9 14.55 -16.24 4.02
C PHE A 9 13.75 -15.00 3.59
N HIS A 10 14.00 -13.87 4.25
CA HIS A 10 13.40 -12.59 3.87
C HIS A 10 13.87 -12.16 2.48
N SER A 11 12.95 -11.67 1.67
CA SER A 11 13.22 -11.26 0.29
C SER A 11 12.81 -9.82 0.05
N TRP A 12 13.26 -9.30 -1.10
CA TRP A 12 12.97 -7.96 -1.60
C TRP A 12 11.62 -7.87 -2.32
N HIS A 13 10.87 -8.96 -2.43
CA HIS A 13 9.55 -8.93 -3.08
C HIS A 13 8.64 -7.93 -2.35
N PRO A 14 7.86 -7.13 -3.09
CA PRO A 14 6.90 -6.22 -2.49
C PRO A 14 5.88 -7.00 -1.66
N VAL A 15 5.30 -6.32 -0.68
CA VAL A 15 4.22 -6.87 0.16
C VAL A 15 2.90 -6.28 -0.33
N PRO A 16 1.82 -7.07 -0.44
CA PRO A 16 0.48 -6.54 -0.71
C PRO A 16 0.09 -5.49 0.32
N VAL A 17 -0.37 -4.32 -0.14
CA VAL A 17 -0.88 -3.23 0.70
C VAL A 17 -2.23 -2.79 0.16
N MET A 18 -3.19 -2.56 1.04
CA MET A 18 -4.51 -2.02 0.75
C MET A 18 -4.81 -0.91 1.74
N ILE A 19 -5.40 0.19 1.25
CA ILE A 19 -5.96 1.25 2.08
C ILE A 19 -7.45 1.28 1.79
N TRP A 20 -8.25 1.34 2.85
CA TRP A 20 -9.70 1.51 2.78
C TRP A 20 -10.10 2.74 3.58
N SER A 21 -10.88 3.62 2.96
CA SER A 21 -11.44 4.82 3.57
C SER A 21 -12.65 5.27 2.76
N GLU A 22 -13.58 6.00 3.38
CA GLU A 22 -14.68 6.68 2.69
C GLU A 22 -14.17 7.73 1.69
N ASP A 23 -13.02 8.34 1.99
CA ASP A 23 -12.42 9.40 1.17
C ASP A 23 -11.40 8.88 0.14
N CYS A 24 -11.08 7.58 0.14
CA CYS A 24 -10.13 7.02 -0.83
C CYS A 24 -10.77 6.79 -2.20
N ARG A 25 -9.98 6.96 -3.27
CA ARG A 25 -10.42 6.57 -4.62
C ARG A 25 -10.20 5.07 -4.79
N ALA A 26 -11.29 4.32 -4.88
CA ALA A 26 -11.24 2.89 -5.20
C ALA A 26 -10.61 2.65 -6.58
N ASP A 27 -9.75 1.64 -6.67
CA ASP A 27 -9.22 1.12 -7.94
C ASP A 27 -10.09 -0.05 -8.43
N GLU A 28 -9.68 -0.70 -9.52
CA GLU A 28 -10.41 -1.82 -10.12
C GLU A 28 -10.07 -3.19 -9.50
N VAL A 29 -9.19 -3.22 -8.47
CA VAL A 29 -8.71 -4.47 -7.87
C VAL A 29 -9.71 -4.98 -6.83
N ASN A 30 -10.22 -6.19 -7.07
CA ASN A 30 -11.24 -6.82 -6.22
C ASN A 30 -10.71 -7.96 -5.33
N LEU A 31 -9.40 -8.19 -5.31
CA LEU A 31 -8.77 -9.29 -4.56
C LEU A 31 -7.51 -8.79 -3.83
N PHE A 32 -7.31 -9.27 -2.60
CA PHE A 32 -6.10 -9.00 -1.82
C PHE A 32 -5.14 -10.19 -1.90
N ASN A 33 -4.17 -10.09 -2.80
CA ASN A 33 -3.05 -11.03 -2.98
C ASN A 33 -1.90 -10.33 -3.73
N GLU A 34 -0.73 -10.97 -3.81
CA GLU A 34 0.49 -10.45 -4.43
C GLU A 34 0.28 -10.03 -5.89
N THR A 35 -0.41 -10.84 -6.69
CA THR A 35 -0.61 -10.58 -8.12
C THR A 35 -1.61 -9.46 -8.36
N SER A 36 -2.70 -9.44 -7.60
CA SER A 36 -3.77 -8.44 -7.75
C SER A 36 -3.32 -7.06 -7.25
N CYS A 37 -2.61 -6.98 -6.12
CA CYS A 37 -2.15 -5.70 -5.56
C CYS A 37 -1.10 -4.98 -6.41
N VAL A 38 -0.39 -5.68 -7.31
CA VAL A 38 0.51 -5.07 -8.31
C VAL A 38 -0.23 -4.12 -9.26
N HIS A 39 -1.53 -4.35 -9.47
CA HIS A 39 -2.40 -3.54 -10.32
C HIS A 39 -3.22 -2.49 -9.54
N GLY A 40 -3.04 -2.41 -8.22
CA GLY A 40 -3.76 -1.45 -7.37
C GLY A 40 -3.28 -0.02 -7.57
N GLY A 41 -4.08 0.95 -7.11
CA GLY A 41 -3.84 2.38 -7.27
C GLY A 41 -2.60 2.92 -6.56
N LEU A 42 -2.07 2.20 -5.57
CA LEU A 42 -0.78 2.50 -4.92
C LEU A 42 0.43 2.14 -5.80
N GLY A 43 0.22 1.32 -6.83
CA GLY A 43 1.25 0.84 -7.73
C GLY A 43 2.19 -0.21 -7.12
N PRO A 44 2.99 -0.90 -7.96
CA PRO A 44 3.78 -2.06 -7.56
C PRO A 44 5.10 -1.74 -6.84
N ARG A 45 5.49 -0.46 -6.76
CA ARG A 45 6.77 -0.01 -6.15
C ARG A 45 6.57 1.04 -5.06
N PHE A 46 5.44 0.95 -4.37
CA PHE A 46 5.09 1.85 -3.29
C PHE A 46 6.11 1.81 -2.14
N PRO A 47 6.80 2.93 -1.81
CA PRO A 47 7.70 3.00 -0.66
C PRO A 47 6.93 2.87 0.65
N ALA A 48 7.42 2.01 1.56
CA ALA A 48 6.72 1.77 2.84
C ALA A 48 6.66 3.01 3.75
N GLU A 49 7.62 3.94 3.62
CA GLU A 49 7.66 5.19 4.37
C GLU A 49 6.51 6.16 4.01
N ASP A 50 6.00 6.07 2.79
CA ASP A 50 4.87 6.88 2.32
C ASP A 50 3.52 6.38 2.83
N LEU A 51 3.47 5.20 3.46
CA LEU A 51 2.21 4.61 3.95
C LEU A 51 1.56 5.49 5.02
N LEU A 52 2.35 5.95 6.00
CA LEU A 52 1.82 6.68 7.12
C LEU A 52 1.22 8.05 6.71
N PRO A 53 1.90 8.89 5.90
CA PRO A 53 1.30 10.12 5.38
C PRO A 53 -0.01 9.90 4.62
N ILE A 54 -0.10 8.86 3.78
CA ILE A 54 -1.33 8.57 3.02
C ILE A 54 -2.47 8.11 3.94
N VAL A 55 -2.17 7.27 4.93
CA VAL A 55 -3.16 6.85 5.93
C VAL A 55 -3.64 8.04 6.75
N LEU A 56 -2.75 8.96 7.14
CA LEU A 56 -3.12 10.20 7.84
C LEU A 56 -3.98 11.11 6.98
N ALA A 57 -3.70 11.21 5.67
CA ALA A 57 -4.53 11.97 4.73
C ALA A 57 -5.96 11.40 4.68
N ASN A 58 -6.09 10.08 4.53
CA ASN A 58 -7.38 9.38 4.54
C ASN A 58 -8.12 9.51 5.87
N ALA A 59 -7.40 9.67 6.98
CA ALA A 59 -7.97 9.86 8.31
C ALA A 59 -8.28 11.33 8.64
N LYS A 60 -8.05 12.29 7.72
CA LYS A 60 -8.17 13.75 7.97
C LYS A 60 -7.26 14.24 9.11
N ARG A 61 -6.09 13.60 9.26
CA ARG A 61 -5.08 13.87 10.28
C ARG A 61 -3.73 14.31 9.70
N LEU A 62 -3.69 14.59 8.40
CA LEU A 62 -2.52 15.16 7.75
C LEU A 62 -2.65 16.69 7.77
N GLU A 63 -1.72 17.34 8.46
CA GLU A 63 -1.63 18.80 8.47
C GLU A 63 -1.01 19.31 7.17
N LYS A 64 -1.49 20.46 6.72
CA LYS A 64 -0.93 21.14 5.56
C LYS A 64 0.43 21.75 5.92
N PHE A 65 1.46 21.45 5.14
CA PHE A 65 2.75 22.12 5.27
C PHE A 65 2.74 23.45 4.52
N GLY A 66 2.68 24.56 5.28
CA GLY A 66 2.65 25.92 4.75
C GLY A 66 1.28 26.35 4.20
N ALA A 67 1.07 27.67 4.17
CA ALA A 67 -0.15 28.39 3.81
C ALA A 67 -1.38 28.19 4.72
#